data_AF-A0A7R9AS52-F1
#
_entry.id   AF-A0A7R9AS52-F1
#
_cell.length_a   1.000
_cell.length_b   1.000
_cell.length_c   1.000
_cell.angle_alpha   90.00
_cell.angle_beta   90.00
_cell.angle_gamma   90.00
#
_symmetry.space_group_name_H-M   'P 1'
#
loop_
_entity.id
_entity.type
_entity.pdbx_description
1 polymer ?
#
loop_
_entity_poly.entity_id
_entity_poly.type
_entity_poly.pdbx_seq_one_letter_code
_entity_poly.pdbx_strand_id
1 'polypeptide(L)'
;MQIYIKTHRERMCYSMVKVQRRIQGGLQMLQYYTTKKFVFLNENLHALKRSMTLEDQSIFYMNVNELDWVSYTKTMLLGTREYCLKEDPSTLPYARIHMRRLVNEKVV
;
A
#
# COMPACT_ATOMS: atom_id res chain seq x y z
N MET A 1 4.56 0.41 47.36
CA MET A 1 4.48 1.19 46.10
C MET A 1 5.58 0.81 45.09
N GLN A 2 6.84 0.59 45.50
CA GLN A 2 7.94 0.23 44.58
C GLN A 2 7.79 -1.12 43.86
N ILE A 3 7.20 -2.13 44.51
CA ILE A 3 6.93 -3.44 43.88
C ILE A 3 5.94 -3.30 42.71
N TYR A 4 4.90 -2.48 42.86
CA TYR A 4 3.89 -2.26 41.82
C TYR A 4 4.49 -1.59 40.58
N ILE A 5 5.35 -0.58 40.76
CA ILE A 5 6.02 0.11 39.65
C ILE A 5 6.96 -0.82 38.89
N LYS A 6 7.68 -1.72 39.60
CA LYS A 6 8.55 -2.73 38.99
C LYS A 6 7.74 -3.76 38.18
N THR A 7 6.66 -4.30 38.76
CA THR A 7 5.78 -5.25 38.08
C THR A 7 5.02 -4.61 36.89
N HIS A 8 4.64 -3.33 36.99
CA HIS A 8 3.99 -2.61 35.89
C HIS A 8 4.96 -2.34 34.74
N ARG A 9 6.19 -1.91 35.04
CA ARG A 9 7.28 -1.73 34.05
C ARG A 9 7.66 -3.05 33.37
N GLU A 10 7.79 -4.14 34.14
CA GLU A 10 8.09 -5.48 33.61
C GLU A 10 6.97 -6.04 32.73
N ARG A 11 5.69 -5.86 33.13
CA ARG A 11 4.53 -6.25 32.29
C ARG A 11 4.45 -5.44 30.99
N MET A 12 4.79 -4.15 31.04
CA MET A 12 4.82 -3.28 29.86
C MET A 12 5.93 -3.69 28.89
N CYS A 13 7.15 -3.95 29.38
CA CYS A 13 8.24 -4.50 28.55
C CYS A 13 7.89 -5.87 27.97
N TYR A 14 7.25 -6.75 28.74
CA TYR A 14 6.81 -8.06 28.26
C TYR A 14 5.77 -7.97 27.14
N SER A 15 4.85 -7.01 27.21
CA SER A 15 3.88 -6.72 26.13
C SER A 15 4.59 -6.20 24.86
N MET A 16 5.53 -5.27 25.01
CA MET A 16 6.29 -4.73 23.87
C MET A 16 7.15 -5.80 23.19
N VAL A 17 7.77 -6.71 23.95
CA VAL A 17 8.54 -7.83 23.39
C VAL A 17 7.65 -8.76 22.56
N LYS A 18 6.41 -9.04 22.99
CA LYS A 18 5.46 -9.82 22.19
C LYS A 18 5.09 -9.11 20.88
N VAL A 19 4.86 -7.81 20.93
CA VAL A 19 4.57 -7.00 19.74
C VAL A 19 5.76 -7.02 18.78
N GLN A 20 6.97 -6.79 19.28
CA GLN A 20 8.20 -6.83 18.48
C GLN A 20 8.38 -8.19 17.80
N ARG A 21 8.14 -9.31 18.49
CA ARG A 21 8.23 -10.66 17.89
C ARG A 21 7.25 -10.85 16.73
N ARG A 22 6.02 -10.34 16.84
CA ARG A 22 5.03 -10.40 15.76
C ARG A 22 5.44 -9.55 14.56
N ILE A 23 5.94 -8.34 14.82
CA ILE A 23 6.47 -7.45 13.78
C ILE A 23 7.64 -8.13 13.07
N GLN A 24 8.58 -8.69 13.81
CA GLN A 24 9.75 -9.38 13.25
C GLN A 24 9.34 -10.55 12.36
N GLY A 25 8.39 -11.38 12.80
CA GLY A 25 7.88 -12.50 11.99
C GLY A 25 7.23 -12.02 10.69
N GLY A 26 6.44 -10.95 10.75
CA GLY A 26 5.84 -10.34 9.55
C GLY A 26 6.89 -9.78 8.60
N LEU A 27 7.92 -9.09 9.13
CA LEU A 27 9.01 -8.55 8.33
C LEU A 27 9.82 -9.65 7.64
N GLN A 28 10.08 -10.77 8.32
CA GLN A 28 10.76 -11.92 7.72
C GLN A 28 9.98 -12.49 6.52
N MET A 29 8.65 -12.61 6.64
CA MET A 29 7.78 -13.05 5.54
C MET A 29 7.81 -12.05 4.37
N LEU A 30 7.72 -10.75 4.66
CA LEU A 30 7.65 -9.70 3.66
C LEU A 30 9.00 -9.39 3.00
N GLN A 31 10.12 -9.74 3.65
CA GLN A 31 11.46 -9.42 3.18
C GLN A 31 11.68 -9.88 1.73
N TYR A 32 11.24 -11.09 1.40
CA TYR A 32 11.36 -11.63 0.04
C TYR A 32 10.68 -10.74 -1.01
N TYR A 33 9.48 -10.26 -0.70
CA TYR A 33 8.65 -9.49 -1.63
C TYR A 33 9.01 -8.00 -1.68
N THR A 34 9.66 -7.48 -0.65
CA THR A 34 9.96 -6.05 -0.52
C THR A 34 11.40 -5.71 -0.92
N THR A 35 12.34 -6.65 -0.76
CA THR A 35 13.77 -6.39 -0.99
C THR A 35 14.29 -6.86 -2.33
N LYS A 36 13.56 -7.77 -3.00
CA LYS A 36 13.96 -8.24 -4.32
C LYS A 36 13.51 -7.28 -5.41
N LYS A 37 14.39 -7.05 -6.38
CA LYS A 37 14.03 -6.37 -7.61
C LYS A 37 13.23 -7.35 -8.48
N PHE A 38 11.99 -6.99 -8.77
CA PHE A 38 11.19 -7.70 -9.75
C PHE A 38 11.48 -7.11 -11.13
N VAL A 39 12.00 -7.94 -12.03
CA VAL A 39 12.20 -7.59 -13.43
C VAL A 39 11.00 -8.13 -14.20
N PHE A 40 10.11 -7.23 -14.62
CA PHE A 40 8.95 -7.56 -15.44
C PHE A 40 9.31 -7.34 -16.91
N LEU A 41 9.63 -8.43 -17.62
CA LEU A 41 9.92 -8.38 -19.06
C LEU A 41 8.61 -8.39 -19.85
N ASN A 42 8.39 -7.36 -20.66
CA ASN A 42 7.16 -7.17 -21.44
C ASN A 42 7.40 -7.30 -22.96
N GLU A 43 8.45 -8.01 -23.37
CA GLU A 43 8.85 -8.10 -24.79
C GLU A 43 7.73 -8.67 -25.67
N ASN A 44 7.05 -9.73 -25.19
CA ASN A 44 5.93 -10.34 -25.92
C ASN A 44 4.75 -9.39 -26.09
N LEU A 45 4.47 -8.54 -25.08
CA LEU A 45 3.40 -7.55 -25.17
C LEU A 45 3.73 -6.48 -26.23
N HIS A 46 4.99 -6.04 -26.29
CA HIS A 46 5.43 -5.11 -27.32
C HIS A 46 5.44 -5.73 -28.72
N ALA A 47 5.85 -7.00 -28.84
CA ALA A 47 5.79 -7.73 -30.10
C ALA A 47 4.35 -7.88 -30.60
N LEU A 48 3.43 -8.24 -29.70
CA LEU A 48 2.00 -8.33 -29.99
C LEU A 48 1.45 -6.99 -30.49
N LYS A 49 1.73 -5.89 -29.78
CA LYS A 49 1.29 -4.55 -30.21
C LYS A 49 1.77 -4.21 -31.62
N ARG A 50 3.02 -4.54 -31.96
CA ARG A 50 3.58 -4.28 -33.31
C ARG A 50 2.93 -5.12 -34.41
N SER A 51 2.45 -6.32 -34.09
CA SER A 51 1.75 -7.19 -35.04
C SER A 51 0.30 -6.80 -35.29
N MET A 52 -0.29 -5.94 -34.45
CA MET A 52 -1.70 -5.54 -34.54
C MET A 52 -1.92 -4.41 -35.55
N THR A 53 -3.10 -4.41 -36.16
CA THR A 53 -3.55 -3.31 -37.03
C THR A 53 -3.70 -2.01 -36.24
N LEU A 54 -3.70 -0.86 -36.92
CA LEU A 54 -3.92 0.44 -36.27
C LEU A 54 -5.33 0.52 -35.64
N GLU A 55 -6.32 -0.13 -36.25
CA GLU A 55 -7.67 -0.23 -35.72
C GLU A 55 -7.69 -1.01 -34.40
N ASP A 56 -7.11 -2.20 -34.37
CA ASP A 56 -7.04 -3.00 -33.15
C ASP A 56 -6.23 -2.31 -32.04
N GLN A 57 -5.15 -1.61 -32.39
CA GLN A 57 -4.39 -0.82 -31.42
C GLN A 57 -5.20 0.33 -30.81
N SER A 58 -6.19 0.86 -31.54
CA SER A 58 -7.10 1.89 -31.02
C SER A 58 -8.18 1.31 -30.10
N ILE A 59 -8.60 0.07 -30.35
CA ILE A 59 -9.59 -0.65 -29.53
C ILE A 59 -8.93 -1.15 -28.23
N PHE A 60 -7.71 -1.69 -28.34
CA PHE A 60 -6.99 -2.28 -27.23
C PHE A 60 -5.86 -1.37 -26.73
N TYR A 61 -6.15 -0.61 -25.67
CA TYR A 61 -5.18 0.24 -25.00
C TYR A 61 -4.05 -0.57 -24.35
N MET A 62 -2.91 -0.65 -25.02
CA MET A 62 -1.70 -1.30 -24.53
C MET A 62 -0.59 -0.33 -24.11
N ASN A 63 -0.77 0.98 -24.29
CA ASN A 63 0.20 1.98 -23.84
C ASN A 63 -0.17 2.55 -22.47
N VAL A 64 0.50 2.08 -21.43
CA VAL A 64 0.29 2.57 -20.06
C VAL A 64 0.76 4.01 -19.85
N ASN A 65 1.61 4.55 -20.73
CA ASN A 65 2.09 5.94 -20.62
C ASN A 65 1.04 6.97 -21.03
N GLU A 66 0.04 6.56 -21.82
CA GLU A 66 -1.08 7.43 -22.24
C GLU A 66 -2.17 7.53 -21.17
N LEU A 67 -2.07 6.74 -20.09
CA LEU A 67 -3.03 6.75 -19.00
C LEU A 67 -2.85 7.99 -18.13
N ASP A 68 -3.96 8.69 -17.84
CA ASP A 68 -3.97 9.68 -16.76
C ASP A 68 -3.90 8.97 -15.40
N TRP A 69 -2.68 8.80 -14.92
CA TRP A 69 -2.38 8.17 -13.64
C TRP A 69 -3.09 8.84 -12.47
N VAL A 70 -3.31 10.15 -12.50
CA VAL A 70 -3.95 10.86 -11.39
C VAL A 70 -5.42 10.45 -11.29
N SER A 71 -6.15 10.50 -12.40
CA SER A 71 -7.55 10.10 -12.44
C SER A 71 -7.73 8.60 -12.20
N TYR A 72 -6.88 7.77 -12.83
CA TYR A 72 -6.91 6.32 -12.68
C TYR A 72 -6.68 5.91 -11.22
N THR A 73 -5.60 6.39 -10.59
CA THR A 73 -5.29 6.07 -9.19
C THR A 73 -6.35 6.60 -8.25
N LYS A 74 -6.91 7.79 -8.50
CA LYS A 74 -8.03 8.31 -7.70
C LYS A 74 -9.24 7.38 -7.74
N THR A 75 -9.63 6.93 -8.93
CA THR A 75 -10.78 6.04 -9.12
C THR A 75 -10.52 4.68 -8.47
N MET A 76 -9.32 4.12 -8.69
CA MET A 76 -8.89 2.86 -8.08
C MET A 76 -8.91 2.94 -6.54
N LEU A 77 -8.43 4.06 -5.97
CA LEU A 77 -8.39 4.25 -4.52
C LEU A 77 -9.80 4.36 -3.93
N LEU A 78 -10.71 5.10 -4.58
CA LEU A 78 -12.10 5.19 -4.14
C LEU A 78 -12.80 3.83 -4.21
N GLY A 79 -12.64 3.09 -5.31
CA GLY A 79 -13.20 1.74 -5.45
C GLY A 79 -12.63 0.76 -4.42
N THR A 80 -11.33 0.83 -4.13
CA THR A 80 -10.70 0.00 -3.10
C THR A 80 -11.30 0.26 -1.72
N ARG A 81 -11.50 1.53 -1.36
CA ARG A 81 -12.10 1.92 -0.08
C ARG A 81 -13.52 1.38 0.07
N GLU A 82 -14.33 1.56 -0.96
CA GLU A 82 -15.73 1.16 -0.93
C GLU A 82 -15.90 -0.38 -1.00
N TYR A 83 -15.22 -1.03 -1.94
CA TYR A 83 -15.48 -2.44 -2.25
C TYR A 83 -14.55 -3.42 -1.53
N CYS A 84 -13.27 -3.11 -1.37
CA CYS A 84 -12.32 -4.01 -0.72
C CYS A 84 -12.29 -3.79 0.80
N LEU A 85 -12.26 -2.53 1.24
CA LEU A 85 -12.16 -2.18 2.65
C LEU A 85 -13.51 -1.97 3.32
N LYS A 86 -14.60 -1.89 2.53
CA LYS A 86 -15.98 -1.68 3.04
C LYS A 86 -16.12 -0.40 3.87
N GLU A 87 -15.37 0.64 3.53
CA GLU A 87 -15.45 1.95 4.19
C GLU A 87 -16.55 2.81 3.57
N ASP A 88 -17.36 3.46 4.41
CA ASP A 88 -18.38 4.39 3.95
C ASP A 88 -17.74 5.64 3.30
N PRO A 89 -18.21 6.09 2.13
CA PRO A 89 -17.68 7.28 1.46
C PRO A 89 -17.67 8.56 2.32
N SER A 90 -18.60 8.69 3.26
CA SER A 90 -18.69 9.81 4.21
C SER A 90 -17.48 9.93 5.15
N THR A 91 -16.70 8.86 5.31
CA THR A 91 -15.48 8.85 6.15
C THR A 91 -14.29 9.53 5.49
N LEU A 92 -14.35 9.80 4.18
CA LEU A 92 -13.23 10.34 3.41
C LEU A 92 -12.68 11.68 3.94
N PRO A 93 -13.49 12.66 4.38
CA PRO A 93 -12.99 13.91 4.95
C PRO A 93 -12.17 13.66 6.23
N TYR A 94 -12.64 12.74 7.09
CA TYR A 94 -11.93 12.39 8.32
C TYR A 94 -10.59 11.72 8.02
N ALA A 95 -10.56 10.77 7.07
CA ALA A 95 -9.33 10.13 6.63
C ALA A 95 -8.30 11.14 6.12
N ARG A 96 -8.73 12.18 5.37
CA ARG A 96 -7.85 13.26 4.90
C ARG A 96 -7.28 14.12 6.03
N ILE A 97 -8.04 14.35 7.09
CA ILE A 97 -7.55 15.07 8.29
C ILE A 97 -6.50 14.22 9.00
N HIS A 98 -6.78 12.93 9.20
CA HIS A 98 -5.85 12.00 9.82
C HIS A 98 -4.52 11.90 9.05
N MET A 99 -4.59 11.76 7.73
CA MET A 99 -3.41 11.72 6.86
C MET A 99 -2.57 13.00 6.95
N ARG A 100 -3.22 14.19 6.97
CA ARG A 100 -2.50 15.46 7.14
C ARG A 100 -1.75 15.55 8.46
N ARG A 101 -2.33 15.06 9.56
CA ARG A 101 -1.65 15.02 10.87
C ARG A 101 -0.41 14.12 10.83
N LEU A 102 -0.54 12.90 10.30
CA LEU A 102 0.57 11.95 10.19
C LEU A 102 1.72 12.46 9.32
N VAL A 103 1.42 13.17 8.23
CA VAL A 103 2.45 13.75 7.36
C VAL A 103 3.15 14.90 8.08
N ASN A 104 2.41 15.79 8.74
CA ASN A 104 2.98 16.93 9.47
C ASN A 104 3.83 16.50 10.68
N GLU A 105 3.46 15.42 11.36
CA GLU A 105 4.23 14.85 12.49
C GLU A 105 5.59 14.30 12.08
N LYS A 106 5.82 13.98 10.79
CA LYS A 106 7.14 13.53 10.30
C LYS A 106 8.09 14.66 9.91
N VAL A 107 7.61 15.90 9.91
CA VAL A 107 8.37 17.09 9.49
C VAL A 107 8.86 17.91 10.70
N VAL A 108 8.60 17.44 11.92
CA VAL A 108 9.12 17.99 13.19
C VAL A 108 10.05 16.98 13.83
#